data_AF-A0A2M8NSF0-F1
#
_entry.id   AF-A0A2M8NSF0-F1
#
_cell.length_a   1.000
_cell.length_b   1.000
_cell.length_c   1.000
_cell.angle_alpha   90.00
_cell.angle_beta   90.00
_cell.angle_gamma   90.00
#
_symmetry.space_group_name_H-M   'P 1'
#
loop_
_entity.id
_entity.type
_entity.pdbx_description
1 polymer ?
#
loop_
_entity_poly.entity_id
_entity_poly.type
_entity_poly.pdbx_seq_one_letter_code
_entity_poly.pdbx_strand_id
1 'polypeptide(L)' 'MTLDDLKKFVEETLDERLTRLLGTFEIPNESDEDNGLTWDEIRASVEQHRWTPPPGAKSSLELLREDRES' A
#
# COMPACT_ATOMS: atom_id res chain seq x y z
N MET A 1 27.92 -19.32 -18.76
CA MET A 1 26.91 -18.28 -18.49
C MET A 1 25.82 -18.39 -19.52
N THR A 2 24.63 -18.74 -19.07
CA THR A 2 23.42 -18.80 -19.89
C THR A 2 22.66 -17.47 -19.80
N LEU A 3 21.70 -17.24 -20.69
CA LEU A 3 20.83 -16.06 -20.62
C LEU A 3 20.03 -16.01 -19.31
N ASP A 4 19.67 -17.17 -18.76
CA ASP A 4 18.95 -17.27 -17.49
C ASP A 4 19.82 -16.84 -16.31
N ASP A 5 21.12 -17.15 -16.33
CA ASP A 5 22.08 -16.68 -15.32
C ASP A 5 22.23 -15.15 -15.36
N LEU A 6 22.25 -14.57 -16.58
CA LEU A 6 22.30 -13.12 -16.75
C LEU A 6 21.03 -12.45 -16.23
N LYS A 7 19.87 -13.05 -16.49
CA LYS A 7 18.58 -12.54 -16.03
C LYS A 7 18.50 -12.52 -14.51
N LYS A 8 18.87 -13.61 -13.85
CA LYS A 8 18.93 -13.69 -12.38
C LYS A 8 19.86 -12.64 -11.78
N PHE A 9 21.03 -12.47 -12.38
CA PHE A 9 21.99 -11.45 -11.91
C PHE A 9 21.44 -10.02 -12.04
N VAL A 10 20.70 -9.73 -13.11
CA VAL A 10 20.04 -8.42 -13.30
C VAL A 10 18.91 -8.23 -12.28
N GLU A 11 18.11 -9.25 -12.00
CA GLU A 11 17.05 -9.20 -10.99
C GLU A 11 17.61 -8.94 -9.59
N GLU A 12 18.64 -9.70 -9.17
CA GLU A 12 19.30 -9.52 -7.87
C GLU A 12 19.90 -8.11 -7.71
N THR A 13 20.57 -7.60 -8.75
CA THR A 13 21.18 -6.26 -8.69
C THR A 13 20.16 -5.13 -8.71
N LEU A 14 18.98 -5.34 -9.32
CA LEU A 14 17.87 -4.39 -9.25
C LEU A 14 17.23 -4.39 -7.87
N ASP A 15 16.96 -5.56 -7.30
CA ASP A 15 16.37 -5.71 -5.97
C ASP A 15 17.26 -5.08 -4.88
N GLU A 16 18.58 -5.30 -4.93
CA GLU A 16 19.53 -4.66 -4.01
C GLU A 16 19.52 -3.13 -4.14
N ARG A 17 19.45 -2.61 -5.38
CA ARG A 17 19.42 -1.16 -5.64
C ARG A 17 18.11 -0.52 -5.18
N LEU A 18 16.99 -1.17 -5.44
CA LEU A 18 15.67 -0.70 -5.03
C LEU A 18 15.55 -0.71 -3.52
N THR A 19 15.97 -1.79 -2.86
CA THR A 19 16.01 -1.92 -1.40
C THR A 19 16.87 -0.82 -0.76
N ARG A 20 18.00 -0.47 -1.38
CA ARG A 20 18.89 0.58 -0.86
C ARG A 20 18.34 1.99 -1.04
N LEU A 21 17.62 2.27 -2.13
CA LEU A 21 17.12 3.61 -2.45
C LEU A 21 15.78 3.92 -1.78
N LEU A 22 14.92 2.91 -1.65
CA LEU A 22 13.55 3.09 -1.19
C LEU A 22 13.33 2.47 0.22
N GLY A 23 14.33 1.80 0.77
CA GLY A 23 14.22 1.00 1.98
C GLY A 23 13.73 -0.43 1.69
N THR A 24 13.67 -1.28 2.71
CA THR A 24 12.92 -2.53 2.63
C THR A 24 11.46 -2.16 2.50
N PHE A 25 10.91 -2.24 1.29
CA PHE A 25 9.48 -2.45 1.18
C PHE A 25 9.23 -3.84 1.78
N GLU A 26 8.76 -3.87 3.02
CA GLU A 26 7.82 -4.92 3.39
C GLU A 26 6.67 -4.73 2.42
N ILE A 27 6.76 -5.34 1.24
CA ILE A 27 5.60 -5.65 0.44
C ILE A 27 4.91 -6.67 1.34
N PRO A 28 3.84 -6.31 2.07
CA PRO A 28 3.11 -7.34 2.78
C PRO A 28 2.75 -8.36 1.71
N ASN A 29 3.25 -9.59 1.85
CA ASN A 29 2.71 -10.70 1.07
C ASN A 29 1.19 -10.60 1.27
N GLU A 30 0.43 -10.61 0.18
CA GLU A 30 -1.03 -10.43 0.13
C GLU A 30 -1.80 -11.58 0.83
N SER A 31 -1.31 -12.04 1.97
CA SER A 31 -1.81 -13.16 2.75
C SER A 31 -2.10 -12.81 4.21
N ASP A 32 -1.77 -11.60 4.67
CA ASP A 32 -2.16 -11.14 5.99
C ASP A 32 -3.37 -10.20 5.86
N GLU A 33 -4.54 -10.76 6.15
CA GLU A 33 -5.87 -10.18 6.06
C GLU A 33 -6.50 -10.22 4.67
N ASP A 34 -7.02 -11.41 4.34
CA ASP A 34 -8.24 -11.60 3.56
C ASP A 34 -9.40 -10.86 4.28
N ASN A 35 -9.33 -9.53 4.30
CA ASN A 35 -10.51 -8.69 4.41
C ASN A 35 -11.32 -9.11 3.20
N GLY A 36 -12.28 -10.02 3.37
CA GLY A 36 -13.07 -10.65 2.30
C GLY A 36 -13.92 -9.68 1.46
N LEU A 37 -13.55 -8.41 1.48
CA LEU A 37 -13.94 -7.35 0.57
C LEU A 37 -13.28 -7.60 -0.78
N THR A 38 -14.12 -7.94 -1.75
CA THR A 38 -13.68 -8.07 -3.14
C THR A 38 -13.20 -6.71 -3.64
N TRP A 39 -12.21 -6.68 -4.54
CA TRP A 39 -11.73 -5.44 -5.16
C TRP A 39 -12.86 -4.54 -5.70
N ASP A 40 -13.91 -5.14 -6.27
CA ASP A 40 -15.08 -4.41 -6.75
C ASP A 40 -15.88 -3.74 -5.63
N GLU A 41 -15.95 -4.34 -4.44
CA GLU A 41 -16.61 -3.77 -3.25
C GLU A 41 -15.81 -2.59 -2.70
N ILE A 42 -14.48 -2.71 -2.67
CA ILE A 42 -13.58 -1.60 -2.32
C ILE A 42 -13.77 -0.45 -3.30
N ARG A 43 -13.76 -0.73 -4.61
CA ARG A 43 -13.98 0.27 -5.65
C ARG A 43 -15.33 0.97 -5.50
N ALA A 44 -16.39 0.22 -5.27
CA ALA A 44 -17.74 0.76 -5.08
C ALA A 44 -17.82 1.64 -3.82
N SER A 45 -17.22 1.20 -2.72
CA SER A 45 -17.13 1.97 -1.47
C SER A 45 -16.38 3.29 -1.66
N VAL A 46 -15.22 3.25 -2.34
CA VAL A 46 -14.45 4.45 -2.66
C VAL A 46 -15.28 5.39 -3.51
N GLU A 47 -15.97 4.90 -4.53
CA GLU A 47 -16.80 5.73 -5.41
C GLU A 47 -17.97 6.38 -4.66
N GLN A 48 -18.64 5.63 -3.78
CA GLN A 48 -19.73 6.13 -2.94
C GLN A 48 -19.25 7.21 -1.97
N HIS A 49 -18.08 7.02 -1.34
CA HIS A 49 -17.57 7.89 -0.30
C HIS A 49 -16.62 8.99 -0.78
N ARG A 50 -16.44 9.14 -2.10
CA ARG A 50 -15.59 10.18 -2.73
C ARG A 50 -15.92 11.59 -2.27
N TRP A 51 -17.21 11.91 -2.17
CA TRP A 51 -17.70 13.25 -1.85
C TRP A 51 -18.42 13.33 -0.52
N THR A 52 -18.80 12.18 0.04
CA THR A 52 -19.51 12.09 1.32
C THR A 52 -18.80 11.07 2.19
N PRO A 53 -18.05 11.53 3.19
CA PRO A 53 -17.31 10.61 4.05
C PRO A 53 -18.29 9.68 4.78
N PRO A 54 -17.87 8.44 5.11
CA PRO A 54 -18.73 7.49 5.79
C PRO A 54 -19.15 8.02 7.18
N PRO A 55 -20.29 7.55 7.71
CA PRO A 55 -20.76 7.99 9.02
C PRO A 55 -19.72 7.67 10.10
N GLY A 56 -19.42 8.65 10.95
CA GLY A 56 -18.39 8.53 11.99
C GLY A 56 -16.96 8.83 11.52
N ALA A 57 -16.75 9.14 10.23
CA ALA A 57 -15.46 9.65 9.79
C ALA A 57 -15.17 11.02 10.43
N LYS A 58 -13.96 11.16 10.99
CA LYS A 58 -13.49 12.40 11.58
C LYS A 58 -13.44 13.49 10.51
N SER A 59 -13.90 14.69 10.87
CA SER A 59 -13.71 15.87 10.06
C SER A 59 -12.23 16.24 10.00
N SER A 60 -11.84 16.97 8.95
CA SER A 60 -10.47 17.47 8.79
C SER A 60 -10.00 18.28 10.01
N LEU A 61 -10.90 19.02 10.64
CA LEU A 61 -10.59 19.82 11.82
C LEU A 61 -10.38 18.96 13.08
N GLU A 62 -11.12 17.86 13.23
CA GLU A 62 -10.92 16.90 14.33
C GLU A 62 -9.57 16.20 14.22
N LEU A 63 -9.17 15.80 13.00
CA LEU A 63 -7.85 15.21 12.75
C LEU A 63 -6.71 16.17 13.12
N LEU A 64 -6.85 17.45 12.77
CA LEU A 64 -5.86 18.47 13.12
C LEU A 64 -5.76 18.74 14.62
N ARG A 65 -6.85 18.55 15.38
CA ARG A 65 -6.82 18.67 16.84
C ARG A 65 -6.13 17.47 17.48
N GLU A 66 -6.47 16.26 17.05
CA GLU A 66 -5.88 15.02 17.56
C GLU A 66 -4.36 14.99 17.39
N ASP A 67 -3.85 15.37 16.21
CA ASP A 67 -2.41 15.44 15.93
C ASP A 67 -1.68 16.45 16.84
N ARG A 68 -2.35 17.56 17.18
CA ARG A 68 -1.79 18.59 18.06
C ARG A 68 -1.81 18.19 19.54
N GLU A 69 -2.80 17.41 19.96
CA GLU A 69 -3.02 16.98 21.34
C GLU A 69 -2.31 15.65 21.68
N SER A 70 -1.70 15.00 20.68
CA SER A 70 -0.90 13.77 20.82
C SER A 70 0.56 14.00 21.21
#